data_AF-A0A7V8WTK0-F1
#
_entry.id   AF-A0A7V8WTK0-F1
#
_cell.length_a   1.000
_cell.length_b   1.000
_cell.length_c   1.000
_cell.angle_alpha   90.00
_cell.angle_beta   90.00
_cell.angle_gamma   90.00
#
_symmetry.space_group_name_H-M   'P 1'
#
loop_
_entity.id
_entity.type
_entity.pdbx_description
1 polymer ?
#
loop_
_entity_poly.entity_id
_entity_poly.type
_entity_poly.pdbx_seq_one_letter_code
_entity_poly.pdbx_strand_id
1 'polypeptide(L)'
;MRGRSADEVVPDAGRLELPWRHRWEHLPKRTAGFGFSRGDYDEARRRAEEVARATLGDELWRQVRRAGYLELPSRLYPGVTYRLRIGRRIEVRCAPGTPTPWPWPYLCINPTYPLPEAEFFAHLYLYVRDNEDEVVRVAAPQPWDQVLGRTF
;
A
#
# COMPACT_ATOMS: atom_id res chain seq x y z
N MET A 1 -8.21 57.30 26.18
CA MET A 1 -7.85 55.89 26.35
C MET A 1 -8.36 55.12 25.13
N ARG A 2 -7.47 54.69 24.23
CA ARG A 2 -7.82 53.86 23.06
C ARG A 2 -7.35 52.45 23.36
N GLY A 3 -8.27 51.53 23.61
CA GLY A 3 -7.99 50.11 23.78
C GLY A 3 -7.75 49.44 22.43
N ARG A 4 -6.51 48.99 22.20
CA ARG A 4 -6.20 47.81 21.38
C ARG A 4 -6.51 46.57 22.25
N SER A 5 -6.88 45.39 21.77
CA SER A 5 -6.68 44.74 20.48
C SER A 5 -7.87 43.82 20.21
N ALA A 6 -8.12 43.56 18.92
CA ALA A 6 -8.84 42.38 18.48
C ALA A 6 -8.06 41.13 18.90
N ASP A 7 -8.72 40.19 19.57
CA ASP A 7 -8.22 38.82 19.69
C ASP A 7 -8.18 38.22 18.29
N GLU A 8 -6.97 38.22 17.75
CA GLU A 8 -6.62 37.54 16.51
C GLU A 8 -6.65 36.03 16.81
N VAL A 9 -7.70 35.35 16.36
CA VAL A 9 -7.75 33.88 16.40
C VAL A 9 -6.69 33.38 15.42
N VAL A 10 -5.54 33.03 15.96
CA VAL A 10 -4.48 32.35 15.21
C VAL A 10 -5.02 30.97 14.82
N PRO A 11 -5.10 30.62 13.52
CA PRO A 11 -5.47 29.27 13.10
C PRO A 11 -4.40 28.30 13.63
N ASP A 12 -4.83 27.17 14.22
CA ASP A 12 -3.97 26.09 14.71
C ASP A 12 -3.17 25.49 13.55
N ALA A 13 -2.06 26.15 13.20
CA ALA A 13 -1.13 25.74 12.19
C ALA A 13 -0.23 24.65 12.79
N GLY A 14 -0.66 23.41 12.64
CA GLY A 14 0.30 22.34 12.38
C GLY A 14 0.76 21.54 13.58
N ARG A 15 -0.15 21.04 14.42
CA ARG A 15 0.10 19.73 15.00
C ARG A 15 -0.05 18.70 13.89
N LEU A 16 1.02 18.52 13.10
CA LEU A 16 1.12 17.44 12.13
C LEU A 16 0.67 16.16 12.84
N GLU A 17 -0.38 15.55 12.33
CA GLU A 17 -0.71 14.19 12.74
C GLU A 17 0.44 13.33 12.24
N LEU A 18 1.25 12.82 13.17
CA LEU A 18 2.37 11.93 12.89
C LEU A 18 1.96 10.51 13.33
N PRO A 19 0.92 9.88 12.72
CA PRO A 19 0.42 8.58 13.14
C PRO A 19 1.50 7.49 13.13
N TRP A 20 2.56 7.66 12.34
CA TRP A 20 3.74 6.79 12.32
C TRP A 20 4.64 6.86 13.56
N ARG A 21 4.46 7.85 14.45
CA ARG A 21 5.15 7.90 15.75
C ARG A 21 4.47 7.05 16.83
N HIS A 22 3.22 6.65 16.61
CA HIS A 22 2.52 5.76 17.53
C HIS A 22 3.03 4.33 17.33
N ARG A 23 3.25 3.60 18.44
CA ARG A 23 3.66 2.19 18.40
C ARG A 23 2.41 1.30 18.35
N TRP A 24 2.17 0.70 17.19
CA TRP A 24 1.00 -0.14 16.88
C TRP A 24 1.19 -1.62 17.22
N GLU A 25 2.28 -2.00 17.90
CA GLU A 25 2.69 -3.40 18.11
C GLU A 25 1.69 -4.24 18.90
N HIS A 26 0.89 -3.61 19.77
CA HIS A 26 -0.07 -4.27 20.65
C HIS A 26 -1.45 -4.48 19.99
N LEU A 27 -1.67 -3.91 18.80
CA LEU A 27 -2.95 -3.97 18.12
C LEU A 27 -3.00 -5.16 17.16
N PRO A 28 -4.16 -5.84 17.02
CA PRO A 28 -4.31 -6.90 16.04
C PRO A 28 -3.84 -6.42 14.67
N LYS A 29 -3.17 -7.29 13.93
CA LYS A 29 -2.46 -6.89 12.69
C LYS A 29 -3.33 -6.07 11.73
N ARG A 30 -4.65 -6.28 11.71
CA ARG A 30 -5.59 -5.63 10.78
C ARG A 30 -6.35 -4.42 11.33
N THR A 31 -6.09 -3.98 12.56
CA THR A 31 -6.81 -2.82 13.14
C THR A 31 -5.90 -1.61 13.30
N ALA A 32 -6.41 -0.46 12.89
CA ALA A 32 -5.84 0.86 13.15
C ALA A 32 -6.12 1.37 14.58
N GLY A 33 -6.47 0.50 15.52
CA GLY A 33 -6.55 0.79 16.96
C GLY A 33 -7.91 0.68 17.62
N PHE A 34 -7.90 0.74 18.95
CA PHE A 34 -9.10 0.63 19.80
C PHE A 34 -10.16 1.72 19.54
N GLY A 35 -9.74 2.88 19.00
CA GLY A 35 -10.63 4.00 18.69
C GLY A 35 -11.19 4.02 17.26
N PHE A 36 -10.86 3.04 16.42
CA PHE A 36 -11.28 3.03 15.02
C PHE A 36 -12.67 2.37 14.87
N SER A 37 -13.67 3.17 14.54
CA SER A 37 -15.02 2.71 14.24
C SER A 37 -15.11 2.12 12.83
N ARG A 38 -16.22 1.44 12.53
CA ARG A 38 -16.51 0.98 11.16
C ARG A 38 -16.59 2.14 10.17
N GLY A 39 -17.13 3.29 10.58
CA GLY A 39 -17.21 4.48 9.75
C GLY A 39 -15.83 5.02 9.38
N ASP A 40 -14.90 5.01 10.34
CA ASP A 40 -13.51 5.44 10.11
C ASP A 40 -12.81 4.52 9.11
N TYR A 41 -13.06 3.21 9.18
CA TYR A 41 -12.55 2.27 8.18
C TYR A 41 -13.11 2.52 6.78
N ASP A 42 -14.41 2.77 6.66
CA ASP A 42 -15.05 3.02 5.37
C ASP A 42 -14.57 4.36 4.77
N GLU A 43 -14.38 5.38 5.60
CA GLU A 43 -13.76 6.64 5.18
C GLU A 43 -12.30 6.46 4.76
N ALA A 44 -11.51 5.71 5.53
CA ALA A 44 -10.12 5.41 5.21
C ALA A 44 -10.00 4.66 3.87
N ARG A 45 -10.87 3.68 3.61
CA ARG A 45 -10.91 2.98 2.32
C ARG A 45 -11.25 3.91 1.16
N ARG A 46 -12.22 4.80 1.34
CA ARG A 46 -12.59 5.80 0.32
C ARG A 46 -11.40 6.71 -0.02
N ARG A 47 -10.75 7.28 1.01
CA ARG A 47 -9.55 8.11 0.83
C ARG A 47 -8.40 7.33 0.20
N ALA A 48 -8.23 6.06 0.55
CA ALA A 48 -7.21 5.20 -0.03
C ALA A 48 -7.43 4.94 -1.53
N GLU A 49 -8.68 4.82 -2.00
CA GLU A 49 -8.97 4.76 -3.44
C GLU A 49 -8.59 6.07 -4.15
N GLU A 50 -8.79 7.22 -3.52
CA GLU A 50 -8.36 8.52 -4.04
C GLU A 50 -6.84 8.61 -4.14
N VAL A 51 -6.11 8.20 -3.09
CA VAL A 51 -4.65 8.13 -3.07
C VAL A 51 -4.14 7.18 -4.14
N ALA A 52 -4.74 5.99 -4.26
CA ALA A 52 -4.34 5.00 -5.25
C ALA A 52 -4.55 5.52 -6.68
N ARG A 53 -5.71 6.14 -6.95
CA ARG A 53 -6.01 6.75 -8.24
C ARG A 53 -5.03 7.89 -8.58
N ALA A 54 -4.74 8.77 -7.61
CA ALA A 54 -3.79 9.86 -7.81
C ALA A 54 -2.37 9.35 -8.08
N THR A 55 -1.97 8.28 -7.40
CA THR A 55 -0.63 7.67 -7.53
C THR A 55 -0.45 6.94 -8.86
N LEU A 56 -1.46 6.17 -9.29
CA LEU A 56 -1.42 5.36 -10.51
C LEU A 56 -1.73 6.17 -11.76
N GLY A 57 -2.50 7.24 -11.62
CA GLY A 57 -3.14 7.94 -12.73
C GLY A 57 -4.40 7.23 -13.23
N ASP A 58 -5.23 7.96 -13.96
CA ASP A 58 -6.58 7.53 -14.35
C ASP A 58 -6.60 6.29 -15.24
N GLU A 59 -5.63 6.11 -16.12
CA GLU A 59 -5.59 4.98 -17.06
C GLU A 59 -5.31 3.66 -16.32
N LEU A 60 -4.22 3.62 -15.53
CA LEU A 60 -3.87 2.44 -14.76
C LEU A 60 -4.92 2.13 -13.69
N TRP A 61 -5.50 3.16 -13.06
CA TRP A 61 -6.59 2.95 -12.12
C TRP A 61 -7.81 2.32 -12.81
N ARG A 62 -8.21 2.82 -13.99
CA ARG A 62 -9.29 2.18 -14.78
C ARG A 62 -8.96 0.74 -15.15
N GLN A 63 -7.72 0.44 -15.52
CA GLN A 63 -7.27 -0.92 -15.80
C GLN A 63 -7.43 -1.82 -14.57
N VAL A 64 -6.96 -1.37 -13.39
CA VAL A 64 -7.13 -2.10 -12.12
C VAL A 64 -8.60 -2.37 -11.83
N ARG A 65 -9.47 -1.37 -11.96
CA ARG A 65 -10.91 -1.52 -11.68
C ARG A 65 -11.61 -2.48 -12.65
N ARG A 66 -11.09 -2.64 -13.88
CA ARG A 66 -11.67 -3.54 -14.89
C ARG A 66 -11.10 -4.95 -14.83
N ALA A 67 -9.78 -5.08 -14.79
CA ALA A 67 -9.07 -6.36 -14.86
C ALA A 67 -8.86 -6.99 -13.48
N GLY A 68 -8.89 -6.18 -12.41
CA GLY A 68 -8.59 -6.60 -11.04
C GLY A 68 -7.11 -6.67 -10.71
N TYR A 69 -6.21 -6.33 -11.65
CA TYR A 69 -4.76 -6.42 -11.46
C TYR A 69 -3.97 -5.48 -12.37
N LEU A 70 -2.68 -5.29 -12.03
CA LEU A 70 -1.65 -4.75 -12.92
C LEU A 70 -0.53 -5.78 -13.10
N GLU A 71 0.09 -5.79 -14.27
CA GLU A 71 1.28 -6.58 -14.56
C GLU A 71 2.46 -5.65 -14.82
N LEU A 72 3.59 -5.96 -14.20
CA LEU A 72 4.82 -5.20 -14.27
C LEU A 72 5.95 -6.16 -14.66
N PRO A 73 6.63 -5.96 -15.80
CA PRO A 73 7.79 -6.78 -16.13
C PRO A 73 8.92 -6.48 -15.14
N SER A 74 9.63 -7.53 -14.73
CA SER A 74 10.85 -7.44 -13.94
C SER A 74 11.97 -6.78 -14.77
N ARG A 75 12.72 -5.88 -14.14
CA ARG A 75 13.92 -5.25 -14.70
C ARG A 75 15.18 -6.01 -14.29
N LEU A 76 15.14 -6.75 -13.18
CA LEU A 76 16.26 -7.55 -12.67
C LEU A 76 16.30 -8.99 -13.22
N TYR A 77 15.15 -9.58 -13.52
CA TYR A 77 15.01 -10.97 -13.95
C TYR A 77 14.29 -11.05 -15.30
N PRO A 78 15.02 -11.14 -16.42
CA PRO A 78 14.43 -11.25 -17.75
C PRO A 78 13.44 -12.42 -17.83
N GLY A 79 12.25 -12.16 -18.39
CA GLY A 79 11.17 -13.16 -18.51
C GLY A 79 10.29 -13.32 -17.27
N VAL A 80 10.54 -12.56 -16.19
CA VAL A 80 9.66 -12.51 -15.01
C VAL A 80 8.70 -11.32 -15.10
N THR A 81 7.43 -11.55 -14.72
CA THR A 81 6.39 -10.53 -14.59
C THR A 81 5.75 -10.61 -13.22
N TYR A 82 5.64 -9.48 -12.54
CA TYR A 82 4.90 -9.34 -11.30
C TYR A 82 3.45 -8.97 -11.58
N ARG A 83 2.51 -9.74 -11.04
CA ARG A 83 1.09 -9.41 -11.06
C ARG A 83 0.66 -8.92 -9.69
N LEU A 84 0.20 -7.68 -9.63
CA LEU A 84 -0.28 -7.01 -8.43
C LEU A 84 -1.80 -7.02 -8.38
N ARG A 85 -2.36 -7.29 -7.21
CA ARG A 85 -3.80 -7.29 -6.92
C ARG A 85 -4.05 -6.58 -5.59
N ILE A 86 -5.13 -5.82 -5.49
CA ILE A 86 -5.48 -5.09 -4.26
C ILE A 86 -5.68 -6.10 -3.11
N GLY A 87 -5.01 -5.86 -1.97
CA GLY A 87 -5.13 -6.70 -0.77
C GLY A 87 -4.49 -8.10 -0.88
N ARG A 88 -3.75 -8.40 -1.96
CA ARG A 88 -3.16 -9.73 -2.21
C ARG A 88 -1.65 -9.68 -2.35
N ARG A 89 -1.02 -10.85 -2.23
CA ARG A 89 0.41 -11.02 -2.46
C ARG A 89 0.77 -10.75 -3.91
N ILE A 90 2.03 -10.39 -4.13
CA ILE A 90 2.58 -10.24 -5.47
C ILE A 90 2.72 -11.64 -6.06
N GLU A 91 2.09 -11.87 -7.21
CA GLU A 91 2.24 -13.12 -7.97
C GLU A 91 3.40 -12.97 -8.94
N VAL A 92 4.30 -13.96 -8.97
CA VAL A 92 5.44 -14.03 -9.86
C VAL A 92 5.11 -14.98 -11.00
N ARG A 93 5.19 -14.47 -12.22
CA ARG A 93 4.96 -15.23 -13.46
C ARG A 93 6.24 -15.30 -14.24
N CYS A 94 6.62 -16.51 -14.65
CA CYS A 94 7.78 -16.73 -15.50
C CYS A 94 7.32 -17.09 -16.91
N ALA A 95 7.93 -16.48 -17.92
CA ALA A 95 7.75 -16.90 -19.30
C ALA A 95 8.25 -18.35 -19.50
N PRO A 96 7.76 -19.07 -20.51
CA PRO A 96 8.23 -20.43 -20.80
C PRO A 96 9.76 -20.49 -20.93
N GLY A 97 10.38 -21.43 -20.22
CA GLY A 97 11.84 -21.60 -20.22
C GLY A 97 12.62 -20.61 -19.33
N THR A 98 11.96 -19.67 -18.67
CA THR A 98 12.62 -18.75 -17.72
C THR A 98 12.73 -19.41 -16.35
N PRO A 99 13.93 -19.50 -15.74
CA PRO A 99 14.08 -20.02 -14.39
C PRO A 99 13.48 -19.04 -13.38
N THR A 100 12.72 -19.57 -12.41
CA THR A 100 12.17 -18.76 -11.32
C THR A 100 13.28 -18.32 -10.35
N PRO A 101 13.38 -17.03 -9.99
CA PRO A 101 14.33 -16.58 -8.97
C PRO A 101 14.01 -17.08 -7.55
N TRP A 102 12.76 -17.50 -7.33
CA TRP A 102 12.26 -17.95 -6.02
C TRP A 102 11.71 -19.37 -6.09
N PRO A 103 11.74 -20.11 -4.96
CA PRO A 103 11.14 -21.43 -4.90
C PRO A 103 9.62 -21.40 -5.11
N TRP A 104 8.95 -20.29 -4.78
CA TRP A 104 7.50 -20.17 -4.83
C TRP A 104 7.02 -18.96 -5.64
N PRO A 105 5.82 -19.05 -6.26
CA PRO A 105 5.33 -18.03 -7.20
C PRO A 105 4.64 -16.84 -6.53
N TYR A 106 4.76 -16.66 -5.22
CA TYR A 106 4.20 -15.51 -4.53
C TYR A 106 5.22 -14.83 -3.62
N LEU A 107 5.27 -13.51 -3.65
CA LEU A 107 6.09 -12.67 -2.79
C LEU A 107 5.19 -11.92 -1.81
N CYS A 108 5.56 -11.96 -0.53
CA CYS A 108 4.84 -11.30 0.54
C CYS A 108 5.64 -10.11 1.06
N ILE A 109 5.06 -8.92 0.91
CA ILE A 109 5.49 -7.68 1.56
C ILE A 109 4.30 -7.20 2.39
N ASN A 110 4.54 -6.87 3.66
CA ASN A 110 3.52 -6.29 4.53
C ASN A 110 3.96 -4.90 4.97
N PRO A 111 3.03 -3.94 5.12
CA PRO A 111 3.37 -2.66 5.70
C PRO A 111 3.75 -2.83 7.18
N THR A 112 4.51 -1.87 7.69
CA THR A 112 4.94 -1.87 9.10
C THR A 112 3.79 -1.53 10.06
N TYR A 113 2.77 -0.84 9.57
CA TYR A 113 1.54 -0.47 10.28
C TYR A 113 0.30 -0.80 9.42
N PRO A 114 -0.91 -0.87 10.02
CA PRO A 114 -2.15 -1.12 9.28
C PRO A 114 -2.40 -0.05 8.22
N LEU A 115 -2.58 -0.45 6.96
CA LEU A 115 -2.90 0.43 5.84
C LEU A 115 -4.14 -0.05 5.07
N PRO A 116 -4.98 0.85 4.52
CA PRO A 116 -6.01 0.44 3.58
C PRO A 116 -5.43 -0.31 2.38
N GLU A 117 -6.11 -1.36 1.92
CA GLU A 117 -5.60 -2.24 0.86
C GLU A 117 -5.27 -1.51 -0.45
N ALA A 118 -6.09 -0.54 -0.86
CA ALA A 118 -5.92 0.21 -2.10
C ALA A 118 -4.69 1.13 -2.06
N GLU A 119 -4.45 1.80 -0.92
CA GLU A 119 -3.27 2.64 -0.72
C GLU A 119 -2.00 1.78 -0.72
N PHE A 120 -2.01 0.66 0.01
CA PHE A 120 -0.86 -0.24 0.02
C PHE A 120 -0.59 -0.85 -1.36
N PHE A 121 -1.62 -1.17 -2.13
CA PHE A 121 -1.46 -1.60 -3.53
C PHE A 121 -0.74 -0.55 -4.38
N ALA A 122 -1.07 0.73 -4.24
CA ALA A 122 -0.40 1.80 -4.97
C ALA A 122 1.07 1.93 -4.55
N HIS A 123 1.38 1.74 -3.27
CA HIS A 123 2.77 1.67 -2.80
C HIS A 123 3.50 0.48 -3.44
N LEU A 124 2.92 -0.71 -3.45
CA LEU A 124 3.52 -1.89 -4.09
C LEU A 124 3.80 -1.64 -5.58
N TYR A 125 2.89 -0.96 -6.29
CA TYR A 125 3.11 -0.58 -7.69
C TYR A 125 4.36 0.30 -7.85
N LEU A 126 4.49 1.37 -7.05
CA LEU A 126 5.66 2.26 -7.11
C LEU A 126 6.95 1.50 -6.79
N TYR A 127 6.95 0.67 -5.74
CA TYR A 127 8.13 -0.11 -5.35
C TYR A 127 8.52 -1.13 -6.41
N VAL A 128 7.59 -1.87 -6.99
CA VAL A 128 7.92 -2.85 -8.04
C VAL A 128 8.41 -2.14 -9.32
N ARG A 129 7.83 -0.98 -9.67
CA ARG A 129 8.23 -0.20 -10.86
C ARG A 129 9.63 0.42 -10.71
N ASP A 130 9.90 1.00 -9.56
CA ASP A 130 11.03 1.92 -9.37
C ASP A 130 12.13 1.39 -8.45
N ASN A 131 11.81 0.47 -7.52
CA ASN A 131 12.71 -0.02 -6.47
C ASN A 131 12.62 -1.57 -6.35
N GLU A 132 12.69 -2.26 -7.48
CA GLU A 132 12.54 -3.70 -7.55
C GLU A 132 13.56 -4.46 -6.70
N ASP A 133 14.80 -3.96 -6.62
CA ASP A 133 15.87 -4.53 -5.79
C ASP A 133 15.50 -4.58 -4.31
N GLU A 134 14.84 -3.53 -3.81
CA GLU A 134 14.34 -3.48 -2.44
C GLU A 134 13.21 -4.48 -2.21
N VAL A 135 12.27 -4.59 -3.16
CA VAL A 135 11.19 -5.59 -3.14
C VAL A 135 11.78 -6.99 -3.03
N VAL A 136 12.76 -7.32 -3.87
CA VAL A 136 13.45 -8.62 -3.89
C VAL A 136 14.17 -8.88 -2.56
N ARG A 137 14.81 -7.86 -1.99
CA ARG A 137 15.57 -7.96 -0.74
C ARG A 137 14.69 -8.25 0.47
N VAL A 138 13.49 -7.65 0.54
CA VAL A 138 12.63 -7.73 1.74
C VAL A 138 11.47 -8.70 1.61
N ALA A 139 11.11 -9.12 0.39
CA ALA A 139 10.00 -10.03 0.17
C ALA A 139 10.27 -11.41 0.76
N ALA A 140 9.25 -11.97 1.41
CA ALA A 140 9.24 -13.38 1.79
C ALA A 140 8.55 -14.22 0.70
N PRO A 141 9.21 -15.21 0.06
CA PRO A 141 8.57 -16.12 -0.87
C PRO A 141 7.55 -17.04 -0.17
N GLN A 142 6.43 -17.33 -0.84
CA GLN A 142 5.30 -18.05 -0.26
C GLN A 142 4.63 -19.00 -1.27
N PRO A 143 4.24 -20.21 -0.83
CA PRO A 143 3.67 -21.24 -1.71
C PRO A 143 2.25 -20.96 -2.26
N TRP A 144 1.48 -20.04 -1.66
CA TRP A 144 0.11 -19.73 -2.10
C TRP A 144 -0.22 -18.24 -1.96
N ASP A 145 -1.25 -17.81 -2.69
CA ASP A 145 -1.81 -16.47 -2.54
C ASP A 145 -2.68 -16.37 -1.28
N GLN A 146 -2.56 -15.27 -0.54
CA GLN A 146 -3.37 -15.00 0.65
C GLN A 146 -3.60 -13.49 0.79
N VAL A 147 -4.60 -13.12 1.60
CA VAL A 147 -4.83 -11.72 1.98
C VAL A 147 -3.64 -11.18 2.76
N LEU A 148 -3.20 -9.97 2.41
CA LEU A 148 -2.07 -9.33 3.07
C LEU A 148 -2.28 -9.17 4.57
N GLY A 149 -1.18 -9.29 5.31
CA GLY A 149 -1.16 -8.93 6.71
C GLY A 149 -1.07 -7.42 6.83
N ARG A 150 -1.69 -6.85 7.86
CA ARG A 150 -1.62 -5.39 8.11
C ARG A 150 -2.21 -4.52 7.01
N THR A 151 -3.18 -5.07 6.29
CA THR A 151 -4.11 -4.30 5.49
C THR A 151 -5.55 -4.50 5.96
N PHE A 152 -6.43 -3.54 5.66
CA PHE A 152 -7.85 -3.55 6.02
C PHE A 152 -8.74 -2.90 4.96
#